data_AF-A0A526RSV5-F1
#
_entry.id   AF-A0A526RSV5-F1
#
_cell.length_a   1.000
_cell.length_b   1.000
_cell.length_c   1.000
_cell.angle_alpha   90.00
_cell.angle_beta   90.00
_cell.angle_gamma   90.00
#
_symmetry.space_group_name_H-M   'P 1'
#
loop_
_entity.id
_entity.type
_entity.pdbx_description
1 polymer ?
#
loop_
_entity_poly.entity_id
_entity_poly.type
_entity_poly.pdbx_seq_one_letter_code
_entity_poly.pdbx_strand_id
1 'polypeptide(L)' 'MHDRTFFNPVALTVGAGHKRMIASLFDMHEFLTEFPPSRRRLSYGAAVKACEAARAGGISAEAARDAL' A
#
# COMPACT_ATOMS: atom_id res chain seq x y z
N MET A 1 -1.15 -14.04 13.53
CA MET A 1 -1.16 -13.17 12.33
C MET A 1 -0.89 -11.75 12.81
N HIS A 2 0.37 -11.29 12.76
CA HIS A 2 0.70 -9.92 13.13
C HIS A 2 0.47 -9.01 11.93
N ASP A 3 -0.76 -8.49 11.87
CA ASP A 3 -1.12 -7.39 10.99
C ASP A 3 -0.20 -6.21 11.34
N ARG A 4 0.77 -5.93 10.47
CA ARG A 4 1.63 -4.75 10.61
C ARG A 4 0.79 -3.54 10.24
N THR A 5 -0.02 -3.14 11.19
CA THR A 5 -0.80 -1.90 11.19
C THR A 5 0.16 -0.72 11.12
N PHE A 6 -0.10 0.21 10.21
CA PHE A 6 0.60 1.47 10.17
C PHE A 6 0.19 2.30 11.39
N PHE A 7 1.16 2.99 11.99
CA PHE A 7 0.88 3.92 13.08
C PHE A 7 -0.02 5.09 12.63
N ASN A 8 0.04 5.45 11.34
CA ASN A 8 -0.75 6.53 10.77
C ASN A 8 -1.36 6.11 9.42
N PRO A 9 -2.67 5.77 9.37
CA PRO A 9 -3.32 5.30 8.16
C PRO A 9 -3.25 6.36 7.05
N VAL A 10 -3.07 5.92 5.80
CA VAL A 10 -2.97 6.82 4.65
C VAL A 10 -4.22 6.72 3.79
N ALA A 11 -4.80 7.86 3.39
CA ALA A 11 -5.98 7.90 2.55
C ALA A 11 -5.57 7.98 1.07
N LEU A 12 -5.69 6.88 0.33
CA LEU A 12 -5.38 6.84 -1.10
C LEU A 12 -6.64 7.06 -1.93
N THR A 13 -6.51 7.84 -3.00
CA THR A 13 -7.61 8.02 -3.95
C THR A 13 -7.55 6.92 -4.99
N VAL A 14 -8.55 6.02 -4.97
CA VAL A 14 -8.57 4.78 -5.74
C VAL A 14 -9.21 4.94 -7.14
N GLY A 15 -9.65 6.17 -7.43
CA GLY A 15 -10.36 6.57 -8.65
C GLY A 15 -11.86 6.73 -8.43
N ALA A 16 -12.53 7.43 -9.35
CA ALA A 16 -13.95 7.81 -9.23
C ALA A 16 -14.31 8.56 -7.93
N GLY A 17 -13.37 9.36 -7.40
CA GLY A 17 -13.58 10.15 -6.17
C GLY A 17 -13.58 9.34 -4.87
N HIS A 18 -13.40 8.02 -4.93
CA HIS A 18 -13.37 7.18 -3.74
C HIS A 18 -11.99 7.22 -3.09
N LYS A 19 -11.98 7.35 -1.76
CA LYS A 19 -10.78 7.28 -0.93
C LYS A 19 -10.82 5.99 -0.12
N ARG A 20 -9.73 5.25 -0.10
CA ARG A 20 -9.56 4.07 0.75
C ARG A 20 -8.49 4.37 1.79
N MET A 21 -8.78 4.05 3.06
CA MET A 21 -7.83 4.20 4.14
C MET A 21 -7.02 2.92 4.26
N ILE A 22 -5.75 3.02 3.95
CA ILE A 22 -4.78 1.94 4.11
C ILE A 22 -4.22 2.04 5.53
N ALA A 23 -4.71 1.16 6.42
CA ALA A 23 -4.27 1.10 7.82
C ALA A 23 -3.27 -0.03 8.10
N SER A 24 -3.07 -0.96 7.16
CA SER A 24 -2.19 -2.12 7.35
C SER A 24 -1.55 -2.59 6.04
N LEU A 25 -0.43 -3.31 6.13
CA LEU A 25 0.20 -3.94 4.96
C LEU A 25 -0.75 -4.87 4.20
N PHE A 26 -1.70 -5.51 4.90
CA PHE A 26 -2.72 -6.32 4.24
C PHE A 26 -3.64 -5.48 3.35
N ASP A 27 -4.17 -4.37 3.88
CA ASP A 27 -5.04 -3.46 3.11
C ASP A 27 -4.27 -2.84 1.92
N MET A 28 -2.98 -2.54 2.10
CA MET A 28 -2.09 -2.10 1.03
C MET A 28 -1.95 -3.16 -0.07
N HIS A 29 -1.76 -4.43 0.30
CA HIS A 29 -1.66 -5.53 -0.66
C HIS A 29 -2.98 -5.75 -1.41
N GLU A 30 -4.10 -5.78 -0.68
CA GLU A 30 -5.43 -5.91 -1.28
C GLU A 30 -5.67 -4.79 -2.28
N PHE A 31 -5.40 -3.55 -1.87
CA PHE A 31 -5.47 -2.37 -2.73
C PHE A 31 -4.64 -2.50 -4.01
N LEU A 32 -3.38 -2.93 -3.89
CA LEU A 32 -2.49 -3.11 -5.04
C LEU A 32 -2.98 -4.24 -5.97
N THR A 33 -3.65 -5.26 -5.43
CA THR A 33 -4.18 -6.40 -6.18
C THR A 33 -5.46 -6.02 -6.92
N GLU A 34 -6.33 -5.23 -6.28
CA GLU A 34 -7.55 -4.68 -6.87
C GLU A 34 -7.25 -3.59 -7.93
N PHE A 35 -6.06 -2.98 -7.91
CA PHE A 35 -5.70 -1.91 -8.84
C PHE A 35 -5.42 -2.43 -10.26
N PRO A 36 -6.26 -2.07 -11.27
CA PRO A 36 -6.07 -2.55 -12.63
C PRO A 36 -4.83 -1.91 -13.27
N PRO A 37 -4.12 -2.64 -14.15
CA PRO A 37 -2.89 -2.16 -14.80
C PRO A 37 -3.04 -0.83 -15.52
N SER A 38 -4.23 -0.57 -16.09
CA SER A 38 -4.54 0.69 -16.78
C SER A 38 -4.59 1.92 -15.87
N ARG A 39 -4.72 1.74 -14.54
CA ARG A 39 -4.71 2.83 -13.54
C ARG A 39 -3.42 2.87 -12.72
N ARG A 40 -2.47 1.96 -12.98
CA ARG A 40 -1.17 1.95 -12.27
C ARG A 40 -0.39 3.19 -12.67
N ARG A 41 -0.27 4.15 -11.74
CA ARG A 41 0.63 5.30 -11.90
C ARG A 41 2.08 4.83 -11.71
N LEU A 42 3.03 5.69 -12.07
CA LEU A 42 4.46 5.42 -11.90
C LEU A 42 4.83 4.98 -10.46
N SER A 43 4.12 5.47 -9.44
CA SER A 43 4.33 5.10 -8.04
C SER A 43 3.87 3.68 -7.68
N TYR A 44 3.04 3.02 -8.50
CA TYR A 44 2.57 1.66 -8.22
C TYR A 44 3.71 0.65 -8.11
N GLY A 45 4.72 0.76 -9.00
CA GLY A 45 5.86 -0.14 -8.96
C GLY A 45 6.70 0.01 -7.69
N ALA A 46 6.82 1.24 -7.17
CA ALA A 46 7.49 1.52 -5.91
C ALA A 46 6.68 0.97 -4.73
N ALA A 47 5.37 1.21 -4.70
CA ALA A 47 4.46 0.70 -3.68
C ALA A 47 4.47 -0.84 -3.57
N VAL A 48 4.43 -1.56 -4.70
CA VAL A 48 4.51 -3.04 -4.70
C VAL A 48 5.82 -3.52 -4.12
N LYS A 49 6.96 -2.95 -4.58
CA LYS A 49 8.27 -3.32 -4.05
C LYS A 49 8.39 -3.03 -2.57
N ALA A 50 7.84 -1.91 -2.11
CA ALA A 50 7.89 -1.54 -0.71
C ALA A 50 6.98 -2.43 0.14
N CYS A 51 5.79 -2.82 -0.36
CA CYS A 51 4.91 -3.78 0.29
C CYS A 51 5.59 -5.16 0.46
N GLU A 52 6.21 -5.66 -0.61
CA GLU A 52 7.00 -6.90 -0.61
C GLU A 52 8.19 -6.84 0.35
N ALA A 53 8.98 -5.75 0.29
CA ALA A 53 10.13 -5.54 1.16
C ALA A 53 9.71 -5.44 2.63
N ALA A 54 8.60 -4.76 2.91
CA ALA A 54 8.05 -4.72 4.25
C ALA A 54 7.64 -6.12 4.68
N ARG A 55 6.88 -6.86 3.87
CA ARG A 55 6.43 -8.22 4.20
C ARG A 55 7.60 -9.19 4.41
N ALA A 56 8.70 -9.03 3.68
CA ALA A 56 9.95 -9.78 3.86
C ALA A 56 10.75 -9.35 5.12
N GLY A 57 10.34 -8.28 5.80
CA GLY A 57 11.04 -7.73 6.97
C GLY A 57 12.24 -6.85 6.63
N GLY A 58 12.43 -6.49 5.36
CA GLY A 58 13.52 -5.63 4.91
C GLY A 58 13.31 -4.14 5.19
N ILE A 59 12.06 -3.68 5.31
CA ILE A 59 11.71 -2.31 5.70
C ILE A 59 10.52 -2.27 6.67
N SER A 60 10.35 -1.16 7.39
CA SER A 60 9.18 -0.94 8.25
C SER A 60 7.91 -0.71 7.45
N ALA A 61 6.76 -0.96 8.07
CA ALA A 61 5.46 -0.68 7.45
C ALA A 61 5.36 0.80 7.06
N GLU A 62 5.78 1.72 7.93
CA GLU A 62 5.77 3.16 7.63
C GLU A 62 6.58 3.52 6.37
N ALA A 63 7.71 2.84 6.13
CA ALA A 63 8.51 3.05 4.93
C ALA A 63 7.80 2.53 3.66
N ALA A 64 7.07 1.42 3.76
CA ALA A 64 6.22 0.96 2.66
C ALA A 64 5.07 1.91 2.36
N ARG A 65 4.53 2.55 3.40
CA ARG A 65 3.48 3.56 3.27
C ARG A 65 3.98 4.84 2.61
N ASP A 66 5.21 5.26 2.87
CA ASP A 66 5.80 6.45 2.22
C ASP A 66 5.99 6.27 0.69
N ALA A 67 6.01 5.02 0.23
CA ALA A 67 6.12 4.69 -1.20
C ALA A 67 4.77 4.71 -1.96
N LEU A 68 3.63 4.94 -1.28
CA LEU A 68 2.28 5.05 -1.87
C LEU A 68 1.96 6.49 -2.30
#